data_AF-A0A960ST17-F1
#
_entry.id   AF-A0A960ST17-F1
#
_cell.length_a   1.000
_cell.length_b   1.000
_cell.length_c   1.000
_cell.angle_alpha   90.00
_cell.angle_beta   90.00
_cell.angle_gamma   90.00
#
_symmetry.space_group_name_H-M   'P 1'
#
loop_
_entity.id
_entity.type
_entity.pdbx_description
1 polymer ?
#
loop_
_entity_poly.entity_id
_entity_poly.type
_entity_poly.pdbx_seq_one_letter_code
_entity_poly.pdbx_strand_id
1 'polypeptide(L)'
;MRLALMLATGLSAMANEPADPRLLPATEIRATEEGGWQLWVEGAPFTIKGAGGAEAEGLLEALREAGGNCVRTWGIETLDRVYANGETFIDRAHRLGIKVVPGIWVQHERHGFDYGDPAVIEQQRQRVIESVRAYR
;
A
#
# COMPACT_ATOMS: atom_id res chain seq x y z
N MET A 1 -37.57 -42.73 26.13
CA MET A 1 -37.12 -43.29 24.83
C MET A 1 -36.50 -42.16 24.04
N ARG A 2 -35.28 -42.38 23.54
CA ARG A 2 -34.38 -41.39 22.93
C ARG A 2 -34.96 -40.74 21.67
N LEU A 3 -34.71 -39.45 21.44
CA LEU A 3 -33.97 -39.01 20.25
C LEU A 3 -33.52 -37.55 20.42
N ALA A 4 -32.21 -37.35 20.32
CA ALA A 4 -31.55 -36.06 20.20
C ALA A 4 -31.57 -35.60 18.74
N LEU A 5 -31.67 -34.29 18.49
CA LEU A 5 -31.28 -33.72 17.20
C LEU A 5 -30.42 -32.48 17.43
N MET A 6 -29.18 -32.60 16.99
CA MET A 6 -28.11 -31.61 17.03
C MET A 6 -28.47 -30.38 16.18
N LEU A 7 -28.37 -29.17 16.74
CA LEU A 7 -28.16 -27.97 15.94
C LEU A 7 -26.66 -27.83 15.66
N ALA A 8 -26.27 -28.03 14.41
CA ALA A 8 -24.91 -27.78 13.94
C ALA A 8 -24.66 -26.27 13.87
N THR A 9 -23.77 -25.79 14.72
CA THR A 9 -23.15 -24.46 14.61
C THR A 9 -22.19 -24.46 13.43
N GLY A 10 -22.60 -23.91 12.29
CA GLY A 10 -21.71 -23.63 11.17
C GLY A 10 -20.93 -22.35 11.42
N LEU A 11 -19.74 -22.44 12.02
CA LEU A 11 -18.74 -21.38 11.99
C LEU A 11 -18.16 -21.38 10.57
N SER A 12 -18.72 -20.54 9.69
CA SER A 12 -18.20 -20.41 8.33
C SER A 12 -16.85 -19.70 8.42
N ALA A 13 -15.77 -20.44 8.15
CA ALA A 13 -14.45 -19.88 7.97
C ALA A 13 -14.54 -18.89 6.81
N MET A 14 -14.36 -17.60 7.11
CA MET A 14 -14.13 -16.58 6.09
C MET A 14 -12.77 -16.90 5.45
N ALA A 15 -12.80 -17.77 4.44
CA ALA A 15 -11.66 -17.97 3.57
C ALA A 15 -11.35 -16.60 2.95
N ASN A 16 -10.12 -16.13 3.16
CA ASN A 16 -9.61 -14.91 2.58
C ASN A 16 -9.49 -15.16 1.08
N GLU A 17 -10.54 -14.86 0.32
CA GLU A 17 -10.50 -14.91 -1.14
C GLU A 17 -9.44 -13.94 -1.65
N PRO A 18 -8.63 -14.32 -2.66
CA PRO A 18 -7.71 -13.39 -3.28
C PRO A 18 -8.50 -12.21 -3.85
N ALA A 19 -8.09 -10.99 -3.52
CA ALA A 19 -8.75 -9.77 -3.98
C ALA A 19 -8.84 -9.77 -5.52
N ASP A 20 -10.05 -9.58 -6.07
CA ASP A 20 -10.23 -9.38 -7.51
C ASP A 20 -9.44 -8.13 -7.93
N PRO A 21 -8.52 -8.20 -8.90
CA PRO A 21 -7.72 -7.07 -9.35
C PRO A 21 -8.56 -5.92 -9.96
N ARG A 22 -9.86 -6.14 -10.23
CA ARG A 22 -10.83 -5.09 -10.60
C ARG A 22 -11.42 -4.35 -9.38
N LEU A 23 -11.21 -4.88 -8.17
CA LEU A 23 -11.60 -4.27 -6.89
C LEU A 23 -10.46 -3.45 -6.26
N LEU A 24 -9.37 -3.19 -6.99
CA LEU A 24 -8.40 -2.18 -6.56
C LEU A 24 -9.15 -0.88 -6.29
N PRO A 25 -8.89 -0.20 -5.17
CA PRO A 25 -9.61 1.01 -4.82
C PRO A 25 -9.46 2.03 -5.94
N ALA A 26 -10.58 2.34 -6.61
CA ALA A 26 -10.61 3.28 -7.72
C ALA A 26 -10.02 4.61 -7.24
N THR A 27 -8.86 4.94 -7.79
CA THR A 27 -8.16 6.19 -7.52
C THR A 27 -8.32 7.07 -8.73
N GLU A 28 -8.91 8.24 -8.55
CA GLU A 28 -9.23 9.17 -9.64
C GLU A 28 -8.75 10.57 -9.29
N ILE A 29 -8.31 11.32 -10.30
CA ILE A 29 -8.05 12.75 -10.18
C ILE A 29 -9.15 13.45 -10.98
N ARG A 30 -9.98 14.25 -10.30
CA ARG A 30 -11.10 14.97 -10.90
C ARG A 30 -10.82 16.47 -10.88
N ALA A 31 -11.11 17.16 -11.97
CA ALA A 31 -11.04 18.62 -11.99
C ALA A 31 -12.14 19.21 -11.08
N THR A 32 -11.86 20.33 -10.41
CA THR A 32 -12.86 21.07 -9.62
C THR A 32 -13.44 22.22 -10.45
N GLU A 33 -14.65 22.67 -10.10
CA GLU A 33 -15.30 23.82 -10.76
C GLU A 33 -14.49 25.12 -10.61
N GLU A 34 -13.67 25.20 -9.56
CA GLU A 34 -12.75 26.30 -9.25
C GLU A 34 -11.45 26.25 -10.07
N GLY A 35 -11.30 25.26 -10.97
CA GLY A 35 -10.11 25.08 -11.82
C GLY A 35 -8.96 24.30 -11.15
N GLY A 36 -9.22 23.64 -10.03
CA GLY A 36 -8.26 22.80 -9.31
C GLY A 36 -8.39 21.31 -9.64
N TRP A 37 -7.73 20.48 -8.84
CA TRP A 37 -7.79 19.02 -8.92
C TRP A 37 -8.04 18.42 -7.54
N GLN A 38 -8.88 17.39 -7.49
CA GLN A 38 -9.21 16.64 -6.29
C GLN A 38 -8.86 15.16 -6.50
N LEU A 39 -8.13 14.59 -5.56
CA LEU A 39 -7.92 13.15 -5.47
C LEU A 39 -9.16 12.49 -4.88
N TRP A 40 -9.62 11.42 -5.51
CA TRP A 40 -10.71 10.57 -5.06
C TRP A 40 -10.19 9.16 -4.87
N VAL A 41 -10.58 8.51 -3.78
CA VAL A 41 -10.22 7.14 -3.45
C VAL A 41 -11.48 6.42 -3.03
N GLU A 42 -11.79 5.29 -3.65
CA GLU A 42 -12.99 4.48 -3.35
C GLU A 42 -14.30 5.30 -3.48
N GLY A 43 -14.34 6.22 -4.44
CA GLY A 43 -15.52 7.04 -4.71
C GLY A 43 -15.75 8.20 -3.74
N ALA A 44 -14.82 8.50 -2.82
CA ALA A 44 -14.89 9.64 -1.91
C ALA A 44 -13.72 10.65 -2.13
N PRO A 45 -13.92 11.96 -1.91
CA PRO A 45 -12.82 12.93 -1.90
C PRO A 45 -11.78 12.57 -0.83
N PHE A 46 -10.51 12.52 -1.22
CA PHE A 46 -9.41 12.12 -0.37
C PHE A 46 -8.43 13.28 -0.17
N THR A 47 -8.55 13.97 0.98
CA THR A 47 -7.56 14.95 1.42
C THR A 47 -6.40 14.24 2.10
N ILE A 48 -5.18 14.45 1.59
CA ILE A 48 -3.97 13.81 2.10
C ILE A 48 -3.60 14.41 3.47
N LYS A 49 -3.54 13.54 4.49
CA LYS A 49 -3.03 13.82 5.84
C LYS A 49 -1.84 12.88 6.07
N GLY A 50 -0.75 13.19 5.39
CA GLY A 50 0.37 12.27 5.19
C GLY A 50 1.53 12.46 6.16
N ALA A 51 2.28 11.38 6.38
CA ALA A 51 3.62 11.41 6.97
C ALA A 51 4.65 10.71 6.06
N GLY A 52 5.93 11.08 6.21
CA GLY A 52 7.04 10.36 5.60
C GLY A 52 7.52 9.24 6.52
N GLY A 53 7.70 8.03 5.99
CA GLY A 53 8.23 6.89 6.72
C GLY A 53 7.20 6.13 7.54
N ALA A 54 7.24 6.27 8.86
CA ALA A 54 6.47 5.48 9.84
C ALA A 54 6.78 3.96 9.84
N GLU A 55 8.01 3.58 9.49
CA GLU A 55 8.42 2.17 9.36
C GLU A 55 8.77 1.50 10.69
N ALA A 56 9.05 2.29 11.74
CA ALA A 56 9.30 1.75 13.06
C ALA A 56 7.99 1.28 13.72
N GLU A 57 8.11 0.31 14.61
CA GLU A 57 6.96 -0.28 15.29
C GLU A 57 6.15 0.78 16.06
N GLY A 58 4.82 0.75 15.90
CA GLY A 58 3.90 1.70 16.53
C GLY A 58 3.73 3.03 15.79
N LEU A 59 4.54 3.35 14.78
CA LEU A 59 4.43 4.65 14.10
C LEU A 59 3.21 4.75 13.17
N LEU A 60 2.77 3.64 12.55
CA LEU A 60 1.52 3.64 11.77
C LEU A 60 0.30 3.83 12.68
N GLU A 61 0.30 3.22 13.86
CA GLU A 61 -0.72 3.42 14.89
C GLU A 61 -0.74 4.88 15.36
N ALA A 62 0.42 5.44 15.73
CA ALA A 62 0.54 6.83 16.13
C ALA A 62 0.08 7.80 15.04
N LEU A 63 0.39 7.51 13.76
CA LEU A 63 -0.09 8.29 12.63
C LEU A 63 -1.62 8.26 12.54
N ARG A 64 -2.23 7.07 12.67
CA ARG A 64 -3.70 6.92 12.66
C ARG A 64 -4.34 7.67 13.82
N GLU A 65 -3.78 7.57 15.03
CA GLU A 65 -4.27 8.27 16.24
C GLU A 65 -4.19 9.79 16.09
N ALA A 66 -3.15 10.30 15.43
CA ALA A 66 -3.02 11.71 15.08
C ALA A 66 -3.95 12.18 13.95
N GLY A 67 -4.76 11.28 13.37
CA GLY A 67 -5.69 11.57 12.29
C GLY A 67 -5.07 11.53 10.88
N GLY A 68 -3.87 10.96 10.74
CA GLY A 68 -3.24 10.71 9.46
C GLY A 68 -3.92 9.58 8.69
N ASN A 69 -3.85 9.65 7.36
CA ASN A 69 -4.52 8.71 6.45
C ASN A 69 -3.63 8.18 5.32
N CYS A 70 -2.40 8.69 5.19
CA CYS A 70 -1.47 8.18 4.21
C CYS A 70 -0.01 8.24 4.69
N VAL A 71 0.83 7.43 4.06
CA VAL A 71 2.26 7.40 4.37
C VAL A 71 3.09 7.25 3.09
N ARG A 72 4.26 7.89 3.03
CA ARG A 72 5.22 7.78 1.93
C ARG A 72 6.45 7.00 2.39
N THR A 73 6.82 5.95 1.67
CA THR A 73 8.11 5.25 1.88
C THR A 73 9.17 5.76 0.89
N TRP A 74 10.45 5.47 1.17
CA TRP A 74 11.56 5.82 0.26
C TRP A 74 11.86 4.72 -0.75
N GLY A 75 11.73 3.47 -0.33
CA GLY A 75 11.92 2.28 -1.16
C GLY A 75 10.67 1.41 -1.15
N ILE A 76 10.61 0.52 -2.13
CA ILE A 76 9.48 -0.40 -2.31
C ILE A 76 9.61 -1.61 -1.40
N GLU A 77 10.85 -1.97 -1.04
CA GLU A 77 11.19 -3.01 -0.09
C GLU A 77 10.60 -2.77 1.31
N THR A 78 10.30 -1.51 1.65
CA THR A 78 9.60 -1.18 2.90
C THR A 78 8.24 -1.89 2.98
N LEU A 79 7.55 -2.10 1.87
CA LEU A 79 6.23 -2.75 1.85
C LEU A 79 6.27 -4.16 2.43
N ASP A 80 7.33 -4.92 2.14
CA ASP A 80 7.51 -6.31 2.59
C ASP A 80 8.17 -6.42 3.96
N ARG A 81 8.48 -5.29 4.61
CA ARG A 81 9.12 -5.31 5.93
C ARG A 81 8.23 -6.00 6.94
N VAL A 82 8.74 -7.06 7.57
CA VAL A 82 7.99 -7.86 8.54
C VAL A 82 8.20 -7.33 9.96
N TYR A 83 7.11 -7.06 10.67
CA TYR A 83 7.12 -6.71 12.10
C TYR A 83 7.26 -7.96 12.99
N ALA A 84 7.49 -7.76 14.29
CA ALA A 84 7.66 -8.85 15.25
C ALA A 84 6.47 -9.84 15.31
N ASN A 85 5.27 -9.39 14.95
CA ASN A 85 4.05 -10.19 14.89
C ASN A 85 3.88 -10.97 13.56
N GLY A 86 4.82 -10.87 12.62
CA GLY A 86 4.76 -11.53 11.32
C GLY A 86 3.96 -10.79 10.24
N GLU A 87 3.35 -9.64 10.56
CA GLU A 87 2.63 -8.79 9.61
C GLU A 87 3.61 -7.97 8.76
N THR A 88 3.35 -7.81 7.46
CA THR A 88 4.14 -6.91 6.60
C THR A 88 3.74 -5.44 6.84
N PHE A 89 4.58 -4.50 6.42
CA PHE A 89 4.27 -3.08 6.49
C PHE A 89 2.99 -2.73 5.71
N ILE A 90 2.85 -3.24 4.49
CA ILE A 90 1.70 -2.94 3.64
C ILE A 90 0.40 -3.52 4.21
N ASP A 91 0.45 -4.74 4.76
CA ASP A 91 -0.71 -5.35 5.41
C ASP A 91 -1.13 -4.57 6.66
N ARG A 92 -0.16 -4.12 7.45
CA ARG A 92 -0.41 -3.31 8.64
C ARG A 92 -1.01 -1.96 8.30
N ALA A 93 -0.47 -1.28 7.30
CA ALA A 93 -1.01 -0.02 6.81
C ALA A 93 -2.45 -0.20 6.29
N HIS A 94 -2.71 -1.27 5.53
CA HIS A 94 -4.03 -1.60 5.02
C HIS A 94 -5.03 -1.88 6.15
N ARG A 95 -4.68 -2.70 7.15
CA ARG A 95 -5.50 -2.97 8.34
C ARG A 95 -5.82 -1.69 9.11
N LEU A 96 -4.84 -0.80 9.22
CA LEU A 96 -5.01 0.51 9.83
C LEU A 96 -5.70 1.50 8.91
N GLY A 97 -6.14 1.13 7.70
CA GLY A 97 -6.79 1.99 6.69
C GLY A 97 -5.94 3.17 6.20
N ILE A 98 -4.61 3.07 6.32
CA ILE A 98 -3.64 4.06 5.86
C ILE A 98 -3.26 3.70 4.42
N LYS A 99 -3.38 4.67 3.50
CA LYS A 99 -2.93 4.48 2.12
C LYS A 99 -1.41 4.67 2.03
N VAL A 100 -0.73 3.83 1.27
CA VAL A 100 0.72 3.89 1.11
C VAL A 100 1.07 4.46 -0.26
N VAL A 101 2.01 5.40 -0.29
CA VAL A 101 2.71 5.83 -1.50
C VAL A 101 4.07 5.14 -1.47
N PRO A 102 4.31 4.09 -2.27
CA PRO A 102 5.59 3.40 -2.28
C PRO A 102 6.64 4.26 -2.97
N GLY A 103 7.81 4.42 -2.35
CA GLY A 103 8.97 4.95 -3.02
C GLY A 103 9.58 3.92 -3.97
N ILE A 104 10.14 4.38 -5.09
CA ILE A 104 10.97 3.54 -5.96
C ILE A 104 12.33 4.22 -6.03
N TRP A 105 13.36 3.54 -5.53
CA TRP A 105 14.69 4.10 -5.49
C TRP A 105 15.33 4.08 -6.88
N VAL A 106 15.64 5.26 -7.40
CA VAL A 106 16.43 5.44 -8.63
C VAL A 106 17.84 5.88 -8.28
N GLN A 107 18.80 5.48 -9.11
CA GLN A 107 20.21 5.78 -8.87
C GLN A 107 20.54 7.25 -9.18
N HIS A 108 21.60 7.75 -8.55
CA HIS A 108 21.99 9.17 -8.65
C HIS A 108 23.38 9.32 -9.26
N GLU A 109 23.57 10.32 -10.11
CA GLU A 109 24.87 10.62 -10.75
C GLU A 109 25.98 10.88 -9.75
N ARG A 110 25.64 11.56 -8.63
CA ARG A 110 26.59 11.82 -7.53
C ARG A 110 27.16 10.55 -6.87
N HIS A 111 26.58 9.39 -7.16
CA HIS A 111 27.04 8.08 -6.67
C HIS A 111 27.63 7.22 -7.80
N GLY A 112 27.93 7.82 -8.96
CA GLY A 112 28.58 7.16 -10.09
C GLY A 112 27.63 6.50 -11.09
N PHE A 113 26.32 6.77 -11.00
CA PHE A 113 25.37 6.30 -12.01
C PHE A 113 25.42 7.18 -13.27
N ASP A 114 25.64 6.60 -14.43
CA ASP A 114 25.75 7.33 -15.70
C ASP A 114 24.41 7.31 -16.47
N TYR A 115 23.67 8.43 -16.49
CA TYR A 115 22.47 8.57 -17.32
C TYR A 115 22.78 8.73 -18.82
N GLY A 116 24.06 8.78 -19.21
CA GLY A 116 24.51 8.69 -20.60
C GLY A 116 24.64 7.25 -21.12
N ASP A 117 24.66 6.24 -20.24
CA ASP A 117 24.79 4.83 -20.63
C ASP A 117 23.40 4.16 -20.76
N PRO A 118 22.97 3.80 -21.98
CA PRO A 118 21.67 3.17 -22.19
C PRO A 118 21.54 1.80 -21.49
N ALA A 119 22.64 1.07 -21.29
CA ALA A 119 22.61 -0.25 -20.69
C ALA A 119 22.25 -0.18 -19.19
N VAL A 120 22.81 0.79 -18.44
CA VAL A 120 22.48 0.96 -17.02
C VAL A 120 21.08 1.56 -16.83
N ILE A 121 20.63 2.41 -17.75
CA ILE A 121 19.24 2.90 -17.78
C ILE A 121 18.27 1.73 -17.96
N GLU A 122 18.55 0.84 -18.91
CA GLU A 122 17.71 -0.32 -19.18
C GLU A 122 17.63 -1.25 -17.96
N GLN A 123 18.76 -1.51 -17.28
CA GLN A 123 18.77 -2.28 -16.03
C GLN A 123 17.96 -1.61 -14.91
N GLN A 124 18.03 -0.29 -14.77
CA GLN A 124 17.18 0.44 -13.81
C GLN A 124 15.70 0.34 -14.19
N ARG A 125 15.36 0.53 -15.47
CA ARG A 125 13.99 0.44 -15.96
C ARG A 125 13.37 -0.93 -15.68
N GLN A 126 14.10 -2.01 -15.91
CA GLN A 126 13.62 -3.36 -15.61
C GLN A 126 13.35 -3.56 -14.12
N ARG A 127 14.27 -3.13 -13.25
CA ARG A 127 14.06 -3.16 -11.79
C ARG A 127 12.80 -2.39 -11.38
N VAL A 128 12.60 -1.18 -11.90
CA VAL A 128 11.38 -0.39 -11.63
C VAL A 128 10.11 -1.13 -12.06
N ILE A 129 10.12 -1.76 -13.24
CA ILE A 129 8.97 -2.51 -13.75
C ILE A 129 8.68 -3.74 -12.89
N GLU A 130 9.70 -4.49 -12.50
CA GLU A 130 9.58 -5.65 -11.62
C GLU A 130 8.99 -5.24 -10.27
N SER A 131 9.49 -4.15 -9.68
CA SER A 131 8.96 -3.55 -8.46
C SER A 131 7.47 -3.24 -8.57
N VAL A 132 7.03 -2.55 -9.64
CA VAL A 132 5.59 -2.22 -9.81
C VAL A 132 4.74 -3.48 -10.02
N ARG A 133 5.25 -4.47 -10.74
CA ARG A 133 4.51 -5.72 -11.02
C ARG A 133 4.30 -6.58 -9.78
N ALA A 134 5.17 -6.48 -8.77
CA ALA A 134 5.05 -7.24 -7.53
C ALA A 134 3.81 -6.87 -6.69
N TYR A 135 3.24 -5.67 -6.88
CA TYR A 135 2.14 -5.14 -6.06
C TYR A 135 0.91 -4.72 -6.88
N ARG A 136 0.70 -5.36 -8.02
CA ARG A 136 -0.35 -5.01 -8.98
C ARG A 136 -1.57 -5.91 -8.92
#